data_AF-A0A0P6YAK1-F1
#
_entry.id   AF-A0A0P6YAK1-F1
#
_cell.length_a   1.000
_cell.length_b   1.000
_cell.length_c   1.000
_cell.angle_alpha   90.00
_cell.angle_beta   90.00
_cell.angle_gamma   90.00
#
_symmetry.space_group_name_H-M   'P 1'
#
loop_
_entity.id
_entity.type
_entity.pdbx_description
1 polymer ?
#
loop_
_entity_poly.entity_id
_entity_poly.type
_entity_poly.pdbx_seq_one_letter_code
_entity_poly.pdbx_strand_id
1 'polypeptide(L)'
;MRLRRLIWFVVMIGIGAAAGIFYGWVLRPTQTSGFALHTLRSDYKADYVLMTAEIYRQDGDLAAALERLRALEDAPPLRQVQQAILTGQQLGYARSDIETLANLFQALQKGLPTLTPSAMP
;
A
#
# COMPACT_ATOMS: atom_id res chain seq x y z
N MET A 1 1.70 -21.15 56.11
CA MET A 1 1.03 -22.05 55.13
C MET A 1 0.30 -21.36 53.98
N ARG A 2 -0.23 -20.13 54.14
CA ARG A 2 -0.98 -19.41 53.07
C ARG A 2 -0.09 -18.86 51.94
N LEU A 3 1.08 -18.29 52.28
CA LEU A 3 1.99 -17.69 51.31
C LEU A 3 2.56 -18.71 50.30
N ARG A 4 2.88 -19.93 50.76
CA ARG A 4 3.34 -21.04 49.88
C ARG A 4 2.28 -21.43 48.84
N ARG A 5 1.00 -21.42 49.20
CA ARG A 5 -0.11 -21.73 48.27
C ARG A 5 -0.31 -20.61 47.26
N LEU A 6 -0.18 -19.35 47.69
CA LEU A 6 -0.29 -18.19 46.80
C LEU A 6 0.85 -18.15 45.77
N ILE A 7 2.09 -18.41 46.20
CA ILE A 7 3.24 -18.48 45.28
C ILE A 7 3.02 -19.56 44.23
N TRP A 8 2.59 -20.75 44.64
CA TRP A 8 2.34 -21.86 43.71
C TRP A 8 1.21 -21.56 42.72
N PHE A 9 0.18 -20.86 43.17
CA PHE A 9 -0.93 -20.41 42.32
C PHE A 9 -0.44 -19.43 41.24
N VAL A 10 0.38 -18.44 41.59
CA VAL A 10 0.94 -17.48 40.64
C VAL A 10 1.89 -18.16 39.65
N VAL A 11 2.70 -19.12 40.12
CA VAL A 11 3.60 -19.88 39.25
C VAL A 11 2.83 -20.65 38.18
N MET A 12 1.72 -21.31 38.53
CA MET A 12 0.90 -22.02 37.53
C MET A 12 0.27 -21.09 36.50
N ILE A 13 -0.21 -19.92 36.93
CA ILE A 13 -0.74 -18.91 35.99
C ILE A 13 0.37 -18.44 35.05
N GLY A 14 1.57 -18.19 35.59
CA GLY A 14 2.73 -17.79 34.78
C GLY A 14 3.11 -18.83 33.74
N ILE A 15 3.11 -20.11 34.12
CA ILE A 15 3.38 -21.22 33.18
C ILE A 15 2.29 -21.32 32.11
N GLY A 16 1.01 -21.20 32.48
CA GLY A 16 -0.10 -21.21 31.53
C GLY A 16 -0.04 -20.04 30.55
N ALA A 17 0.27 -18.84 31.03
CA ALA A 17 0.45 -17.66 30.18
C ALA A 17 1.65 -17.81 29.25
N ALA A 18 2.79 -18.27 29.76
CA ALA A 18 3.99 -18.52 28.95
C ALA A 18 3.73 -19.58 27.87
N ALA A 19 3.04 -20.67 28.22
CA ALA A 19 2.65 -21.70 27.27
C ALA A 19 1.67 -21.16 26.20
N GLY A 20 0.67 -20.37 26.61
CA GLY A 20 -0.28 -19.75 25.68
C GLY A 20 0.38 -18.78 24.70
N ILE A 21 1.31 -17.95 25.17
CA ILE A 21 2.08 -17.03 24.32
C ILE A 21 3.01 -17.80 23.37
N PHE A 22 3.73 -18.80 23.89
CA PHE A 22 4.60 -19.64 23.08
C PHE A 22 3.82 -20.37 21.98
N TYR A 23 2.65 -20.91 22.32
CA TYR A 23 1.79 -21.59 21.35
C TYR A 23 1.21 -20.61 20.32
N GLY A 24 0.78 -19.42 20.76
CA GLY A 24 0.24 -18.38 19.89
C GLY A 24 1.26 -17.84 18.89
N TRP A 25 2.54 -17.71 19.28
CA TRP A 25 3.58 -17.12 18.45
C TRP A 25 4.32 -18.16 17.57
N VAL A 26 4.61 -19.37 18.10
CA VAL A 26 5.45 -20.36 17.39
C VAL A 26 4.65 -21.25 16.44
N LEU A 27 3.42 -21.64 16.78
CA LEU A 27 2.62 -22.53 15.91
C LEU A 27 1.82 -21.80 14.84
N ARG A 28 1.47 -20.55 15.08
CA ARG A 28 0.85 -19.67 14.09
C ARG A 28 1.62 -18.35 14.03
N PRO A 29 2.82 -18.34 13.42
CA PRO A 29 3.36 -17.07 12.97
C PRO A 29 2.26 -16.47 12.09
N THR A 30 1.74 -15.31 12.48
CA THR A 30 0.84 -14.56 11.60
C THR A 30 1.70 -14.24 10.39
N GLN A 31 1.57 -15.07 9.35
CA GLN A 31 2.14 -14.80 8.06
C GLN A 31 1.36 -13.61 7.54
N THR A 32 1.76 -12.43 7.96
CA THR A 32 1.43 -11.16 7.32
C THR A 32 2.26 -11.07 6.02
N SER A 33 2.31 -12.17 5.29
CA SER A 33 3.06 -12.38 4.07
C SER A 33 2.03 -12.54 2.98
N GLY A 34 1.62 -11.43 2.36
CA GLY A 34 0.71 -11.48 1.22
C GLY A 34 -0.32 -10.37 1.11
N PHE A 35 -0.06 -9.15 1.59
CA PHE A 35 -0.86 -8.02 1.13
C PHE A 35 -0.35 -7.63 -0.25
N ALA A 36 -0.92 -8.25 -1.29
CA ALA A 36 -0.75 -7.78 -2.64
C ALA A 36 -1.14 -6.29 -2.69
N LEU A 37 -0.40 -5.47 -3.45
CA LEU A 37 -0.54 -4.00 -3.47
C LEU A 37 -1.99 -3.53 -3.74
N HIS A 38 -2.80 -4.34 -4.42
CA HIS A 38 -4.23 -4.07 -4.65
C HIS A 38 -5.11 -4.12 -3.38
N THR A 39 -4.65 -4.76 -2.30
CA THR A 39 -5.35 -4.84 -1.00
C THR A 39 -5.09 -3.63 -0.10
N LEU A 40 -4.20 -2.70 -0.51
CA LEU A 40 -4.03 -1.43 0.19
C LEU A 40 -5.35 -0.66 0.22
N ARG A 41 -5.58 -0.01 1.36
CA ARG A 41 -6.67 0.95 1.50
C ARG A 41 -6.42 2.13 0.54
N SER A 42 -7.50 2.79 0.13
CA SER A 42 -7.48 3.80 -0.94
C SER A 42 -6.54 4.97 -0.66
N ASP A 43 -6.33 5.31 0.61
CA ASP A 43 -5.36 6.30 1.08
C ASP A 43 -3.91 5.92 0.72
N TYR A 44 -3.47 4.70 1.07
CA TYR A 44 -2.12 4.24 0.73
C TYR A 44 -1.91 4.06 -0.79
N LYS A 45 -2.97 3.70 -1.53
CA LYS A 45 -2.93 3.69 -3.00
C LYS A 45 -2.70 5.10 -3.55
N ALA A 46 -3.38 6.11 -3.00
CA ALA A 46 -3.18 7.50 -3.39
C ALA A 46 -1.75 7.98 -3.11
N ASP A 47 -1.18 7.61 -1.95
CA ASP A 47 0.22 7.91 -1.62
C ASP A 47 1.20 7.25 -2.60
N TYR A 48 0.99 5.99 -2.98
CA TYR A 48 1.83 5.30 -3.97
C TYR A 48 1.78 5.98 -5.34
N VAL A 49 0.58 6.37 -5.77
CA VAL A 49 0.40 7.07 -7.04
C VAL A 49 1.06 8.45 -6.99
N LEU A 50 1.00 9.15 -5.85
CA LEU A 50 1.71 10.41 -5.65
C LEU A 50 3.23 10.21 -5.72
N MET A 51 3.79 9.18 -5.07
CA MET A 51 5.22 8.85 -5.19
C MET A 51 5.61 8.56 -6.65
N THR A 52 4.76 7.85 -7.39
CA THR A 52 4.99 7.59 -8.81
C THR A 52 4.96 8.89 -9.64
N ALA A 53 4.05 9.80 -9.35
CA ALA A 53 3.96 11.10 -9.99
C ALA A 53 5.16 12.00 -9.68
N GLU A 54 5.67 11.93 -8.44
CA GLU A 54 6.87 12.64 -8.00
C GLU A 54 8.12 12.15 -8.72
N ILE A 55 8.30 10.82 -8.83
CA ILE A 55 9.39 10.21 -9.59
C ILE A 55 9.31 10.64 -11.05
N TYR A 56 8.12 10.53 -11.67
CA TYR A 56 7.88 11.00 -13.04
C TYR A 56 8.23 12.48 -13.23
N ARG A 57 7.92 13.33 -12.24
CA ARG A 57 8.25 14.76 -12.29
C ARG A 57 9.77 14.99 -12.32
N GLN A 58 10.55 14.09 -11.72
CA GLN A 58 12.00 14.20 -11.65
C GLN A 58 12.69 13.59 -12.87
N ASP A 59 12.26 12.41 -13.34
CA ASP A 59 12.91 11.68 -14.44
C ASP A 59 12.27 11.91 -15.81
N GLY A 60 11.00 12.32 -15.87
CA GLY A 60 10.22 12.48 -17.09
C GLY A 60 9.85 11.15 -17.78
N ASP A 61 10.09 10.00 -17.16
CA ASP A 61 9.92 8.68 -17.78
C ASP A 61 8.48 8.17 -17.60
N LEU A 62 7.65 8.43 -18.60
CA LEU A 62 6.25 8.02 -18.60
C LEU A 62 6.09 6.49 -18.70
N ALA A 63 7.02 5.78 -19.35
CA ALA A 63 6.96 4.33 -19.48
C ALA A 63 7.21 3.66 -18.13
N ALA A 64 8.20 4.16 -17.39
CA ALA A 64 8.51 3.69 -16.05
C ALA A 64 7.37 4.02 -15.07
N ALA A 65 6.74 5.19 -15.19
CA ALA A 65 5.55 5.53 -14.40
C ALA A 65 4.37 4.57 -14.67
N LEU A 66 4.12 4.21 -15.94
CA LEU A 66 3.09 3.23 -16.31
C LEU A 66 3.35 1.84 -15.73
N GLU A 67 4.60 1.39 -15.73
CA GLU A 67 4.97 0.09 -15.16
C GLU A 67 4.66 0.04 -13.65
N ARG A 68 5.00 1.10 -12.91
CA ARG A 68 4.68 1.24 -11.48
C ARG A 68 3.17 1.22 -11.23
N LEU A 69 2.39 1.97 -12.02
CA LEU A 69 0.92 1.98 -11.89
C LEU A 69 0.31 0.61 -12.23
N ARG A 70 0.84 -0.11 -13.23
CA ARG A 70 0.39 -1.47 -13.54
C ARG A 70 0.73 -2.48 -12.43
N ALA A 71 1.83 -2.27 -11.71
CA ALA A 71 2.19 -3.10 -10.57
C ALA A 71 1.31 -2.85 -9.33
N LEU A 72 0.71 -1.66 -9.20
CA LEU A 72 -0.15 -1.29 -8.07
C LEU A 72 -1.49 -2.05 -8.09
N GLU A 73 -2.18 -2.03 -9.22
CA GLU A 73 -3.49 -2.65 -9.36
C GLU A 73 -3.78 -2.96 -10.83
N ASP A 74 -4.56 -4.01 -11.08
CA ASP A 74 -5.04 -4.38 -12.40
C ASP A 74 -6.23 -3.48 -12.82
N ALA A 75 -5.96 -2.18 -12.87
CA ALA A 75 -6.88 -1.13 -13.26
C ALA A 75 -6.19 -0.18 -14.25
N PRO A 76 -6.94 0.49 -15.14
CA PRO A 76 -6.36 1.45 -16.08
C PRO A 76 -5.55 2.54 -15.34
N PRO A 77 -4.27 2.80 -15.71
CA PRO A 77 -3.42 3.78 -15.02
C PRO A 77 -4.05 5.18 -14.89
N LEU A 78 -4.76 5.64 -15.92
CA LEU A 78 -5.55 6.89 -15.88
C LEU A 78 -6.57 6.90 -14.75
N ARG A 79 -7.29 5.80 -14.53
CA ARG A 79 -8.29 5.67 -13.47
C ARG A 79 -7.64 5.68 -12.10
N GLN A 80 -6.48 5.03 -11.96
CA GLN A 80 -5.72 5.03 -10.71
C GLN A 80 -5.30 6.44 -10.31
N VAL A 81 -4.75 7.22 -11.25
CA VAL A 81 -4.36 8.62 -10.99
C VAL A 81 -5.57 9.51 -10.71
N GLN A 82 -6.68 9.34 -11.44
CA GLN A 82 -7.92 10.05 -11.14
C GLN A 82 -8.42 9.76 -9.71
N GLN A 83 -8.41 8.50 -9.30
CA GLN A 83 -8.83 8.10 -7.96
C GLN A 83 -7.89 8.68 -6.89
N ALA A 84 -6.58 8.69 -7.15
CA ALA A 84 -5.60 9.30 -6.25
C ALA A 84 -5.81 10.81 -6.06
N ILE A 85 -6.21 11.54 -7.12
CA ILE A 85 -6.55 12.97 -7.02
C ILE A 85 -7.78 13.16 -6.12
N LEU A 86 -8.84 12.37 -6.33
CA LEU A 86 -10.07 12.47 -5.52
C LEU A 86 -9.80 12.12 -4.05
N THR A 87 -9.05 11.05 -3.79
CA THR A 87 -8.67 10.65 -2.44
C THR A 87 -7.74 11.67 -1.79
N GLY A 88 -6.75 12.20 -2.51
CA GLY A 88 -5.87 13.26 -2.01
C GLY A 88 -6.64 14.54 -1.64
N GLN A 89 -7.65 14.91 -2.41
CA GLN A 89 -8.54 16.03 -2.06
C GLN A 89 -9.35 15.76 -0.79
N GLN A 90 -9.87 14.55 -0.60
CA GLN A 90 -10.60 14.15 0.60
C GLN A 90 -9.71 14.11 1.85
N LEU A 91 -8.45 13.72 1.69
CA LEU A 91 -7.46 13.63 2.75
C LEU A 91 -6.74 14.96 3.04
N GLY A 92 -6.96 15.99 2.23
CA GLY A 92 -6.37 17.31 2.42
C GLY A 92 -4.90 17.42 2.00
N TYR A 93 -4.49 16.73 0.93
CA TYR A 93 -3.15 16.85 0.36
C TYR A 93 -2.80 18.30 0.01
N ALA A 94 -1.51 18.61 0.01
CA ALA A 94 -1.03 19.93 -0.39
C ALA A 94 -1.40 20.19 -1.86
N ARG A 95 -1.62 21.46 -2.19
CA ARG A 95 -1.97 21.87 -3.55
C ARG A 95 -0.90 21.44 -4.57
N SER A 96 0.37 21.50 -4.20
CA SER A 96 1.50 21.03 -5.00
C SER A 96 1.41 19.55 -5.37
N ASP A 97 0.89 18.73 -4.45
CA ASP A 97 0.81 17.28 -4.63
C ASP A 97 -0.35 16.95 -5.57
N ILE A 98 -1.47 17.64 -5.42
CA ILE A 98 -2.59 17.57 -6.36
C ILE A 98 -2.17 18.02 -7.76
N GLU A 99 -1.39 19.10 -7.87
CA GLU A 99 -0.84 19.58 -9.15
C GLU A 99 0.12 18.54 -9.76
N THR A 100 0.92 17.87 -8.94
CA THR A 100 1.85 16.81 -9.38
C THR A 100 1.09 15.59 -9.92
N LEU A 101 0.04 15.15 -9.23
CA LEU A 101 -0.86 14.11 -9.71
C LEU A 101 -1.57 14.51 -11.01
N ALA A 102 -2.02 15.76 -11.11
CA ALA A 102 -2.67 16.28 -12.31
C ALA A 102 -1.71 16.33 -13.52
N ASN A 103 -0.44 16.67 -13.29
CA ASN A 103 0.59 16.65 -14.33
C ASN A 103 0.83 15.22 -14.85
N LEU A 104 0.94 14.24 -13.97
CA LEU A 104 1.04 12.82 -14.36
C LEU A 104 -0.21 12.39 -15.15
N PHE A 105 -1.41 12.77 -14.69
CA PHE A 105 -2.67 12.46 -15.39
C PHE A 105 -2.68 12.98 -16.83
N GLN A 106 -2.29 14.24 -17.03
CA GLN A 106 -2.22 14.86 -18.35
C GLN A 106 -1.16 14.19 -19.24
N ALA A 107 -0.01 13.85 -18.67
CA ALA A 107 1.05 13.14 -19.38
C ALA A 107 0.58 11.76 -19.85
N LEU A 108 -0.09 11.01 -18.99
CA LEU A 108 -0.71 9.72 -19.35
C LEU A 108 -1.75 9.89 -20.45
N GLN A 109 -2.64 10.87 -20.35
CA GLN A 109 -3.67 11.11 -21.37
C GLN A 109 -3.07 11.40 -22.75
N LYS A 110 -1.97 12.15 -22.81
CA LYS A 110 -1.26 12.47 -24.07
C LYS A 110 -0.39 11.32 -24.57
N GLY A 111 0.27 10.60 -23.67
CA GLY A 111 1.28 9.59 -24.00
C GLY A 111 0.75 8.17 -24.20
N LEU A 112 -0.39 7.81 -23.60
CA LEU A 112 -1.03 6.52 -23.82
C LEU A 112 -1.28 6.17 -25.30
N PRO A 113 -1.81 7.06 -26.18
CA PRO A 113 -1.97 6.75 -27.59
C PRO A 113 -0.63 6.49 -28.31
N THR A 114 0.48 7.09 -27.85
CA THR A 114 1.82 6.88 -28.42
C THR A 114 2.55 5.65 -27.86
N LEU A 115 2.18 5.19 -26.66
CA LEU A 115 2.75 4.03 -25.96
C LEU A 115 1.98 2.73 -26.22
N THR A 116 0.87 2.82 -26.96
CA THR A 116 0.26 1.70 -27.69
C THR A 116 0.66 1.67 -29.18
N PRO A 117 1.92 1.40 -29.57
CA PRO A 117 2.19 0.86 -30.89
C PRO A 117 1.65 -0.57 -30.98
N SER A 118 0.69 -0.77 -31.87
CA SER A 118 0.30 -2.07 -32.45
C SER A 118 0.03 -3.23 -31.47
N ALA A 119 -1.13 -3.20 -30.83
CA ALA A 119 -1.91 -4.43 -30.74
C ALA A 119 -2.80 -4.53 -31.98
N MET A 120 -2.24 -4.92 -33.13
CA MET A 120 -3.00 -5.39 -34.30
C MET A 120 -2.08 -6.24 -35.19
N PRO A 121 -2.59 -7.23 -35.96
CA PRO A 121 -3.90 -7.89 -35.93
C PRO A 121 -3.88 -9.30 -35.31
#